data_AF-A0AAD1ZQF7-F1
#
_entry.id   AF-A0AAD1ZQF7-F1
#
_cell.length_a   1.000
_cell.length_b   1.000
_cell.length_c   1.000
_cell.angle_alpha   90.00
_cell.angle_beta   90.00
_cell.angle_gamma   90.00
#
_symmetry.space_group_name_H-M   'P 1'
#
loop_
_entity.id
_entity.type
_entity.pdbx_description
1 polymer ?
#
loop_
_entity_poly.entity_id
_entity_poly.type
_entity_poly.pdbx_seq_one_letter_code
_entity_poly.pdbx_strand_id
1 'polypeptide(L)'
;MPLPRVMGDMVLLPNGKVLIINGASMGTAAWELGRNPVLSPVIYKPDNLSGSRFEVQNSSSTPRMYHSTAILLRDGRVLVGGSNPHQYDCFMGVQFPTDLTLEAFSPAYLDPNFAWLRPNIISPASQSNMGYGQQLAVRFGIPPGRLNRNSVIVTRILLNVPAQ
;
A
#
# COMPACT_ATOMS: atom_id res chain seq x y z
N MET A 1 -10.08 -14.54 -2.08
CA MET A 1 -8.94 -13.82 -2.69
C MET A 1 -8.93 -14.20 -4.17
N PRO A 2 -9.03 -13.24 -5.11
CA PRO A 2 -9.43 -13.53 -6.50
C PRO A 2 -8.28 -13.99 -7.41
N LEU A 3 -7.01 -13.77 -7.03
CA LEU A 3 -5.84 -14.07 -7.84
C LEU A 3 -4.84 -14.85 -6.98
N PRO A 4 -4.53 -16.14 -7.23
CA PRO A 4 -3.56 -16.87 -6.42
C PRO A 4 -2.25 -16.08 -6.34
N ARG A 5 -1.62 -16.06 -5.16
CA ARG A 5 -0.45 -15.21 -4.90
C ARG A 5 0.46 -15.84 -3.86
N VAL A 6 1.72 -16.02 -4.22
CA VAL A 6 2.86 -16.23 -3.33
C VAL A 6 3.70 -14.96 -3.32
N MET A 7 4.51 -14.76 -2.26
CA MET A 7 5.46 -13.64 -2.11
C MET A 7 4.85 -12.24 -2.36
N GLY A 8 3.58 -12.07 -2.00
CA GLY A 8 2.91 -10.77 -2.05
C GLY A 8 3.11 -9.99 -0.75
N ASP A 9 3.07 -8.67 -0.86
CA ASP A 9 3.01 -7.76 0.27
C ASP A 9 1.56 -7.41 0.61
N MET A 10 1.31 -7.17 1.89
CA MET A 10 0.04 -6.66 2.40
C MET A 10 0.28 -5.36 3.16
N VAL A 11 -0.27 -4.26 2.65
CA VAL A 11 -0.06 -2.91 3.19
C VAL A 11 -1.38 -2.36 3.71
N LEU A 12 -1.42 -2.00 5.00
CA LEU A 12 -2.56 -1.31 5.58
C LEU A 12 -2.65 0.11 5.01
N LEU A 13 -3.83 0.51 4.52
CA LEU A 13 -4.09 1.84 3.96
C LEU A 13 -4.78 2.75 4.99
N PRO A 14 -4.66 4.10 4.87
CA PRO A 14 -5.26 5.06 5.79
C PRO A 14 -6.78 5.02 5.88
N ASN A 15 -7.46 4.31 4.98
CA ASN A 15 -8.91 4.13 5.00
C ASN A 15 -9.35 2.77 5.58
N GLY A 16 -8.46 2.06 6.27
CA GLY A 16 -8.75 0.77 6.91
C GLY A 16 -8.77 -0.43 5.95
N LYS A 17 -8.57 -0.20 4.65
CA LYS A 17 -8.45 -1.26 3.65
C LYS A 17 -7.02 -1.81 3.61
N VAL A 18 -6.85 -3.00 3.03
CA VAL A 18 -5.52 -3.61 2.84
C VAL A 18 -5.22 -3.71 1.35
N LEU A 19 -4.09 -3.17 0.92
CA LEU A 19 -3.55 -3.41 -0.41
C LEU A 19 -2.77 -4.71 -0.41
N ILE A 20 -3.11 -5.61 -1.33
CA ILE A 20 -2.36 -6.84 -1.62
C ILE A 20 -1.68 -6.64 -2.97
N ILE A 21 -0.35 -6.65 -3.00
CA ILE A 21 0.47 -6.32 -4.18
C ILE A 21 1.69 -7.24 -4.28
N ASN A 22 2.43 -7.19 -5.38
CA ASN A 22 3.63 -7.99 -5.65
C ASN A 22 3.43 -9.51 -5.70
N GLY A 23 4.40 -10.21 -6.24
CA GLY A 23 4.47 -11.66 -6.24
C GLY A 23 3.87 -12.35 -7.46
N ALA A 24 3.68 -13.66 -7.34
CA ALA A 24 3.40 -14.54 -8.47
C ALA A 24 2.29 -15.53 -8.15
N SER A 25 1.66 -16.09 -9.18
CA SER A 25 0.48 -16.92 -9.02
C SER A 25 0.82 -18.40 -8.78
N MET A 26 2.06 -18.79 -9.00
CA MET A 26 2.54 -20.16 -8.93
C MET A 26 4.00 -20.21 -8.49
N GLY A 27 4.38 -21.31 -7.83
CA GLY A 27 5.74 -21.58 -7.38
C GLY A 27 5.95 -21.19 -5.92
N THR A 28 7.19 -20.90 -5.56
CA THR A 28 7.58 -20.53 -4.19
C THR A 28 8.35 -19.21 -4.19
N ALA A 29 8.50 -18.64 -3.00
CA ALA A 29 9.59 -17.71 -2.77
C ALA A 29 10.93 -18.41 -2.98
N ALA A 30 11.97 -17.62 -3.29
CA ALA A 30 13.35 -18.02 -3.61
C ALA A 30 13.63 -18.52 -5.05
N TRP A 31 14.79 -18.09 -5.53
CA TRP A 31 15.65 -18.65 -6.58
C TRP A 31 14.95 -19.28 -7.79
N GLU A 32 14.46 -18.44 -8.72
CA GLU A 32 13.95 -18.86 -10.04
C GLU A 32 12.73 -19.80 -10.06
N LEU A 33 12.02 -20.00 -8.94
CA LEU A 33 10.87 -20.91 -8.88
C LEU A 33 9.50 -20.22 -9.04
N GLY A 34 9.43 -18.90 -8.90
CA GLY A 34 8.20 -18.14 -9.12
C GLY A 34 7.79 -18.09 -10.59
N ARG A 35 6.51 -18.31 -10.90
CA ARG A 35 5.96 -18.23 -12.26
C ARG A 35 4.64 -17.45 -12.27
N ASN A 36 4.32 -16.87 -13.42
CA ASN A 36 3.10 -16.10 -13.66
C ASN A 36 3.00 -14.89 -12.70
N PRO A 37 3.75 -13.80 -12.93
CA PRO A 37 3.70 -12.61 -12.09
C PRO A 37 2.28 -12.08 -11.99
N VAL A 38 1.85 -11.71 -10.78
CA VAL A 38 0.51 -11.15 -10.55
C VAL A 38 0.61 -9.63 -10.59
N LEU A 39 0.40 -9.09 -11.78
CA LEU A 39 0.57 -7.67 -12.10
C LEU A 39 -0.51 -6.76 -11.53
N SER A 40 -1.72 -7.30 -11.28
CA SER A 40 -2.82 -6.53 -10.70
C SER A 40 -2.78 -6.57 -9.17
N PRO A 41 -2.74 -5.41 -8.49
CA PRO A 41 -3.00 -5.34 -7.07
C PRO A 41 -4.46 -5.67 -6.75
N VAL A 42 -4.73 -6.01 -5.49
CA VAL A 42 -6.08 -6.27 -4.98
C VAL A 42 -6.30 -5.45 -3.71
N ILE A 43 -7.40 -4.71 -3.65
CA ILE A 43 -7.85 -4.05 -2.43
C ILE A 43 -8.76 -5.01 -1.67
N TYR A 44 -8.39 -5.34 -0.44
CA TYR A 44 -9.22 -6.03 0.52
C TYR A 44 -9.97 -5.03 1.41
N LYS A 45 -11.29 -5.17 1.46
CA LYS A 45 -12.26 -4.37 2.22
C LYS A 45 -12.81 -5.22 3.36
N PRO A 46 -12.24 -5.16 4.58
CA PRO A 46 -12.59 -6.07 5.67
C PRO A 46 -14.06 -5.97 6.08
N ASP A 47 -14.63 -4.77 6.05
CA ASP A 47 -15.99 -4.48 6.51
C ASP A 47 -17.09 -4.88 5.52
N ASN A 48 -16.71 -5.26 4.29
CA ASN A 48 -17.67 -5.70 3.29
C ASN A 48 -18.19 -7.12 3.59
N LEU A 49 -19.37 -7.43 3.06
CA LEU A 49 -19.94 -8.78 3.09
C LEU A 49 -19.00 -9.79 2.41
N SER A 50 -19.10 -11.06 2.83
CA SER A 50 -18.39 -12.15 2.15
C SER A 50 -18.74 -12.15 0.66
N GLY A 51 -17.75 -12.38 -0.20
CA GLY A 51 -17.88 -12.28 -1.65
C GLY A 51 -17.64 -10.89 -2.25
N SER A 52 -17.77 -9.79 -1.48
CA SER A 52 -17.54 -8.42 -1.97
C SER A 52 -16.33 -7.72 -1.33
N ARG A 53 -15.47 -8.49 -0.66
CA ARG A 53 -14.29 -7.97 0.04
C ARG A 53 -13.08 -7.71 -0.84
N PHE A 54 -13.01 -8.25 -2.05
CA PHE A 54 -11.83 -8.12 -2.90
C PHE A 54 -12.16 -7.34 -4.17
N GLU A 55 -11.34 -6.33 -4.47
CA GLU A 55 -11.46 -5.52 -5.68
C GLU A 55 -10.11 -5.52 -6.41
N VAL A 56 -10.09 -6.07 -7.62
CA VAL A 56 -8.90 -6.06 -8.49
C VAL A 56 -8.66 -4.63 -8.98
N GLN A 57 -7.41 -4.18 -8.97
CA GLN A 57 -7.00 -2.84 -9.41
C GLN A 57 -6.27 -2.92 -10.76
N ASN A 58 -6.03 -1.75 -11.36
CA ASN A 58 -5.25 -1.64 -12.59
C ASN A 58 -3.86 -2.27 -12.44
N SER A 59 -3.42 -2.99 -13.47
CA SER A 59 -2.14 -3.70 -13.48
C SER A 59 -0.95 -2.76 -13.72
N SER A 60 0.20 -3.10 -13.13
CA SER A 60 1.51 -2.59 -13.58
C SER A 60 2.08 -3.47 -14.71
N SER A 61 3.07 -2.97 -15.45
CA SER A 61 3.85 -3.77 -16.41
C SER A 61 5.05 -4.48 -15.79
N THR A 62 5.45 -4.10 -14.57
CA THR A 62 6.69 -4.59 -13.94
C THR A 62 6.42 -5.82 -13.05
N PRO A 63 7.04 -6.98 -13.33
CA PRO A 63 6.98 -8.15 -12.46
C PRO A 63 7.73 -7.90 -11.14
N ARG A 64 7.00 -7.70 -10.04
CA ARG A 64 7.56 -7.58 -8.70
C ARG A 64 7.66 -8.96 -8.05
N MET A 65 8.75 -9.68 -8.26
CA MET A 65 8.92 -11.08 -7.84
C MET A 65 9.56 -11.20 -6.46
N TYR A 66 10.29 -12.29 -6.18
CA TYR A 66 11.02 -12.48 -4.93
C TYR A 66 11.99 -11.30 -4.71
N HIS A 67 12.16 -10.87 -3.45
CA HIS A 67 12.85 -9.62 -3.09
C HIS A 67 12.24 -8.32 -3.62
N SER A 68 10.94 -8.32 -3.97
CA SER A 68 10.19 -7.06 -4.05
C SER A 68 9.64 -6.65 -2.68
N THR A 69 9.28 -5.37 -2.54
CA THR A 69 8.67 -4.84 -1.33
C THR A 69 7.66 -3.74 -1.66
N ALA A 70 6.75 -3.47 -0.73
CA ALA A 70 5.83 -2.35 -0.78
C ALA A 70 5.69 -1.67 0.59
N ILE A 71 5.67 -0.34 0.60
CA ILE A 71 5.54 0.45 1.84
C ILE A 71 4.62 1.66 1.66
N LEU A 72 3.76 1.92 2.65
CA LEU A 72 2.91 3.09 2.67
C LEU A 72 3.73 4.36 2.92
N LEU A 73 3.55 5.36 2.06
CA LEU A 73 4.14 6.69 2.21
C LEU A 73 3.22 7.63 3.00
N ARG A 74 3.81 8.68 3.58
CA ARG A 74 3.08 9.70 4.35
C ARG A 74 2.04 10.48 3.54
N ASP A 75 2.20 10.53 2.22
CA ASP A 75 1.24 11.16 1.30
C ASP A 75 0.08 10.22 0.90
N GLY A 76 0.06 8.99 1.44
CA GLY A 76 -0.99 8.01 1.21
C GLY A 76 -0.79 7.13 -0.02
N ARG A 77 0.25 7.34 -0.83
CA ARG A 77 0.64 6.40 -1.90
C ARG A 77 1.35 5.19 -1.29
N VAL A 78 1.47 4.12 -2.07
CA VAL A 78 2.30 2.97 -1.71
C VAL A 78 3.49 2.91 -2.66
N LEU A 79 4.71 3.05 -2.12
CA LEU A 79 5.95 2.86 -2.87
C LEU A 79 6.17 1.37 -3.05
N VAL A 80 6.46 0.96 -4.28
CA VAL A 80 6.70 -0.43 -4.66
C VAL A 80 8.05 -0.48 -5.36
N GLY A 81 8.85 -1.48 -5.03
CA GLY A 81 10.22 -1.56 -5.53
C GLY A 81 10.82 -2.94 -5.42
N GLY A 82 12.01 -3.07 -6.02
CA GLY A 82 12.76 -4.30 -6.01
C GLY A 82 12.16 -5.38 -6.89
N SER A 83 12.92 -6.47 -6.97
CA SER A 83 12.61 -7.78 -7.56
C SER A 83 13.98 -8.36 -7.89
N ASN A 84 14.44 -9.34 -7.14
CA ASN A 84 15.65 -10.09 -7.46
C ASN A 84 15.42 -11.57 -7.12
N PRO A 85 14.88 -12.35 -8.07
CA PRO A 85 14.67 -13.77 -7.87
C PRO A 85 15.95 -14.62 -8.03
N HIS A 86 17.14 -14.01 -8.19
CA HIS A 86 18.40 -14.67 -8.51
C HIS A 86 19.40 -14.65 -7.35
N GLN A 87 20.26 -15.67 -7.27
CA GLN A 87 21.32 -15.74 -6.26
C GLN A 87 22.25 -14.52 -6.26
N TYR A 88 22.46 -13.93 -7.44
CA TYR A 88 23.26 -12.73 -7.68
C TYR A 88 22.45 -11.74 -8.51
N ASP A 89 22.87 -10.47 -8.58
CA ASP A 89 22.18 -9.52 -9.45
C ASP A 89 22.34 -9.90 -10.94
N CYS A 90 21.23 -10.21 -11.60
CA CYS A 90 21.17 -10.66 -12.99
C CYS A 90 20.23 -9.76 -13.80
N PHE A 91 20.80 -8.91 -14.66
CA PHE A 91 20.03 -7.90 -15.40
C PHE A 91 19.63 -8.32 -16.83
N MET A 92 20.24 -9.37 -17.37
CA MET A 92 20.01 -9.82 -18.75
C MET A 92 20.02 -11.35 -18.85
N GLY A 93 19.40 -11.89 -19.89
CA GLY A 93 19.45 -13.32 -20.19
C GLY A 93 18.68 -14.23 -19.23
N VAL A 94 17.80 -13.65 -18.40
CA VAL A 94 16.98 -14.35 -17.40
C VAL A 94 15.51 -13.98 -17.54
N GLN A 95 14.61 -14.83 -17.04
CA GLN A 95 13.16 -14.64 -17.20
C GLN A 95 12.65 -13.38 -16.49
N PHE A 96 13.14 -13.12 -15.28
CA PHE A 96 12.75 -11.97 -14.46
C PHE A 96 14.01 -11.24 -13.98
N PRO A 97 14.53 -10.27 -14.73
CA PRO A 97 15.75 -9.55 -14.36
C PRO A 97 15.66 -8.88 -12.98
N THR A 98 16.82 -8.65 -12.36
CA THR A 98 16.93 -7.77 -11.19
C THR A 98 16.38 -6.39 -11.53
N ASP A 99 15.36 -5.95 -10.81
CA ASP A 99 14.71 -4.66 -10.97
C ASP A 99 15.04 -3.75 -9.79
N LEU A 100 15.75 -2.66 -10.08
CA LEU A 100 16.12 -1.63 -9.10
C LEU A 100 15.21 -0.39 -9.18
N THR A 101 14.15 -0.45 -9.98
CA THR A 101 13.23 0.67 -10.18
C THR A 101 12.23 0.76 -9.04
N LEU A 102 11.64 1.95 -8.90
CA LEU A 102 10.54 2.22 -7.99
C LEU A 102 9.33 2.70 -8.78
N GLU A 103 8.15 2.28 -8.36
CA GLU A 103 6.86 2.80 -8.82
C GLU A 103 5.98 3.12 -7.61
N ALA A 104 4.93 3.92 -7.82
CA ALA A 104 3.99 4.24 -6.75
C ALA A 104 2.58 3.84 -7.16
N PHE A 105 1.95 2.97 -6.35
CA PHE A 105 0.52 2.73 -6.44
C PHE A 105 -0.23 3.91 -5.80
N SER A 106 -1.14 4.53 -6.56
CA SER A 106 -1.99 5.63 -6.11
C SER A 106 -3.43 5.12 -5.89
N PRO A 107 -3.86 4.90 -4.64
CA PRO A 107 -5.20 4.36 -4.38
C PRO A 107 -6.30 5.36 -4.75
N ALA A 108 -7.54 4.89 -4.94
CA ALA A 108 -8.67 5.70 -5.38
C ALA A 108 -8.98 6.94 -4.49
N TYR A 109 -8.60 6.92 -3.20
CA TYR A 109 -8.75 8.10 -2.33
C TYR A 109 -7.79 9.25 -2.69
N LEU A 110 -6.80 9.00 -3.55
CA LEU A 110 -5.90 9.99 -4.13
C LEU A 110 -6.29 10.36 -5.57
N ASP A 111 -7.47 9.97 -6.05
CA ASP A 111 -7.92 10.42 -7.37
C ASP A 111 -7.94 11.97 -7.43
N PRO A 112 -7.37 12.60 -8.47
CA PRO A 112 -7.35 14.05 -8.61
C PRO A 112 -8.74 14.70 -8.57
N ASN A 113 -9.79 14.00 -9.01
CA ASN A 113 -11.18 14.49 -8.96
C ASN A 113 -11.69 14.69 -7.53
N PHE A 114 -11.06 14.03 -6.55
CA PHE A 114 -11.35 14.17 -5.13
C PHE A 114 -10.26 14.93 -4.36
N ALA A 115 -9.32 15.60 -5.06
CA ALA A 115 -8.25 16.35 -4.41
C ALA A 115 -8.77 17.43 -3.44
N TRP A 116 -9.91 18.04 -3.77
CA TRP A 116 -10.60 19.03 -2.93
C TRP A 116 -11.20 18.46 -1.63
N LEU A 117 -11.30 17.14 -1.49
CA LEU A 117 -11.74 16.48 -0.26
C LEU A 117 -10.58 16.12 0.69
N ARG A 118 -9.32 16.33 0.28
CA ARG A 118 -8.17 15.95 1.10
C ARG A 118 -8.05 16.88 2.32
N PRO A 119 -8.10 16.34 3.55
CA PRO A 119 -7.97 17.15 4.75
C PRO A 119 -6.53 17.66 4.90
N ASN A 120 -6.40 18.89 5.37
CA ASN A 120 -5.14 19.47 5.82
C ASN A 120 -5.10 19.50 7.35
N ILE A 121 -4.13 18.85 7.97
CA ILE A 121 -3.95 18.87 9.43
C ILE A 121 -3.41 20.25 9.82
N ILE A 122 -4.17 20.97 10.65
CA ILE A 122 -3.83 22.30 11.18
C ILE A 122 -3.09 22.16 12.52
N SER A 123 -3.52 21.20 13.35
CA SER A 123 -2.83 20.85 14.61
C SER A 123 -3.03 19.36 14.92
N PRO A 124 -2.10 18.71 15.64
CA PRO A 124 -0.86 19.25 16.17
C PRO A 124 0.19 19.51 15.07
N ALA A 125 1.26 20.22 15.38
CA ALA A 125 2.35 20.42 14.43
C ALA A 125 3.03 19.08 14.08
N SER A 126 3.63 19.00 12.89
CA SER A 126 4.44 17.84 12.49
C SER A 126 5.47 17.50 13.57
N GLN A 127 5.70 16.20 13.79
CA GLN A 127 6.63 15.68 14.82
C GLN A 127 6.23 15.98 16.28
N SER A 128 4.95 16.25 16.53
CA SER A 128 4.46 16.31 17.91
C SER A 128 4.56 14.95 18.61
N ASN A 129 5.05 14.97 19.85
CA ASN A 129 5.18 13.77 20.67
C ASN A 129 3.89 13.48 21.43
N MET A 130 3.55 12.20 21.57
CA MET A 130 2.44 11.75 22.41
C MET A 130 2.85 10.49 23.17
N GLY A 131 2.47 10.43 24.44
CA GLY A 131 2.63 9.22 25.26
C GLY A 131 1.53 8.19 25.01
N TYR A 132 1.77 6.96 25.45
CA TYR A 132 0.72 5.95 25.51
C TYR A 132 -0.44 6.41 26.41
N GLY A 133 -1.68 6.18 25.98
CA GLY A 133 -2.89 6.60 26.70
C GLY A 133 -3.20 8.11 26.68
N GLN A 134 -2.31 8.95 26.14
CA GLN A 134 -2.54 10.39 26.03
C GLN A 134 -3.55 10.71 24.92
N GLN A 135 -4.40 11.71 25.17
CA GLN A 135 -5.32 12.24 24.17
C GLN A 135 -4.59 13.23 23.26
N LEU A 136 -4.77 13.07 21.95
CA LEU A 136 -4.24 13.99 20.94
C LEU A 136 -5.41 14.68 20.24
N ALA A 137 -5.55 15.99 20.47
CA ALA A 137 -6.52 16.80 19.73
C ALA A 137 -5.99 17.08 18.32
N VAL A 138 -6.67 16.54 17.31
CA VAL A 138 -6.36 16.79 15.89
C VAL A 138 -7.36 17.79 15.34
N ARG A 139 -6.86 18.95 14.88
CA ARG A 139 -7.63 19.93 14.13
C ARG A 139 -7.22 19.82 12.67
N PHE A 140 -8.19 19.70 11.78
CA PHE A 140 -7.95 19.67 10.35
C PHE A 140 -8.96 20.59 9.63
N GLY A 141 -8.56 21.07 8.46
CA GLY A 141 -9.43 21.78 7.54
C GLY A 141 -9.75 20.90 6.34
N ILE A 142 -11.00 20.94 5.88
CA ILE A 142 -11.41 20.44 4.57
C ILE A 142 -12.00 21.64 3.83
N PRO A 143 -11.70 21.82 2.53
CA PRO A 143 -12.33 22.87 1.72
C PRO A 143 -13.87 22.87 1.86
N PRO A 144 -14.52 24.04 1.79
CA PRO A 144 -15.98 24.15 1.99
C PRO A 144 -16.75 23.22 1.05
N GLY A 145 -17.65 22.41 1.59
CA GLY A 145 -18.41 21.41 0.84
C GLY A 145 -19.28 20.53 1.75
N ARG A 146 -19.96 19.54 1.16
CA ARG A 146 -20.85 18.59 1.86
C ARG A 146 -20.04 17.53 2.63
N LEU A 147 -19.28 17.93 3.65
CA LEU A 147 -18.71 16.98 4.60
C LEU A 147 -19.82 16.38 5.46
N ASN A 148 -20.06 15.07 5.34
CA ASN A 148 -20.86 14.37 6.32
C ASN A 148 -20.03 14.19 7.60
N ARG A 149 -20.36 14.93 8.66
CA ARG A 149 -19.62 14.86 9.94
C ARG A 149 -19.64 13.47 10.56
N ASN A 150 -20.67 12.67 10.28
CA ASN A 150 -20.81 11.32 10.80
C ASN A 150 -19.94 10.29 10.04
N SER A 151 -19.31 10.68 8.93
CA SER A 151 -18.42 9.79 8.16
C SER A 151 -16.94 10.09 8.37
N VAL A 152 -16.59 10.94 9.33
CA VAL A 152 -15.18 11.26 9.65
C VAL A 152 -14.61 10.13 10.50
N ILE A 153 -13.55 9.50 10.00
CA ILE A 153 -12.82 8.43 10.69
C ILE A 153 -11.36 8.84 10.79
N VAL A 154 -10.73 8.58 11.94
CA VAL A 154 -9.30 8.75 12.14
C VAL A 154 -8.65 7.38 12.17
N THR A 155 -7.88 7.06 11.14
CA THR A 155 -7.07 5.83 11.10
C THR A 155 -5.66 6.16 11.53
N ARG A 156 -5.14 5.41 12.51
CA ARG A 156 -3.76 5.54 12.97
C ARG A 156 -2.92 4.43 12.37
N ILE A 157 -1.96 4.77 11.53
CA ILE A 157 -0.91 3.85 11.06
C ILE A 157 0.37 4.27 11.75
N LEU A 158 0.75 3.53 12.80
CA LEU A 158 1.95 3.81 13.57
C LEU A 158 3.15 3.13 12.93
N LEU A 159 4.14 3.95 12.57
CA LEU A 159 5.54 3.54 12.43
C LEU A 159 6.38 4.59 13.15
N ASN A 160 6.45 4.52 14.48
CA ASN A 160 7.65 4.87 15.24
C ASN A 160 7.47 4.48 16.71
N VAL A 161 8.24 3.50 17.16
CA VAL A 161 8.65 3.40 18.57
C VAL A 161 10.14 3.67 18.54
N PRO A 162 10.61 4.87 18.90
CA PRO A 162 12.03 5.04 19.17
C PRO A 162 12.40 4.08 20.30
N ALA A 163 13.36 3.19 20.05
CA ALA A 163 14.00 2.44 21.12
C ALA A 163 14.62 3.43 22.12
N GLN A 164 14.42 3.17 23.42
CA GLN A 164 15.19 3.83 24.47
C GLN A 164 16.65 3.40 24.41
#